data_AF-A0A6M2D7D6-F1
#
_entry.id   AF-A0A6M2D7D6-F1
#
_cell.length_a   1.000
_cell.length_b   1.000
_cell.length_c   1.000
_cell.angle_alpha   90.00
_cell.angle_beta   90.00
_cell.angle_gamma   90.00
#
_symmetry.space_group_name_H-M   'P 1'
#
loop_
_entity.id
_entity.type
_entity.pdbx_description
1 polymer ?
#
loop_
_entity_poly.entity_id
_entity_poly.type
_entity_poly.pdbx_seq_one_letter_code
_entity_poly.pdbx_strand_id
1 'polypeptide(L)'
;YIQPVDCDDNAPADDCVCFQEIVEEIRAAPCSLNLIMLDACRDTRELPSSSAVGSTLRINGARPQHIRRSTIVVYATSPCTSAVEVDGHPNGLFMEHFSKHVGETASVHEVILRSLKDFERHKLASMQVPVVKYDIPGDHSLSDPIIDSPLYYENKRLWLHISRLPQNRKFQVGVTEHTLHVEFSCEKEVFCNSMVVVASVVPHIPNVHVDLRTVECRGGTVLRHSSSVVTVCNLQSVTSQVCFNVVLRDLDLGRTLYHRNINCGWPLVSAWRFRDSVICID
;
A
#
# COMPACT_ATOMS: atom_id res chain seq x y z
N TYR A 1 -14.31 11.19 7.38
CA TYR A 1 -13.65 10.07 8.06
C TYR A 1 -13.17 9.08 7.02
N ILE A 2 -12.12 8.32 7.31
CA ILE A 2 -11.71 7.15 6.53
C ILE A 2 -12.26 5.94 7.28
N GLN A 3 -13.09 5.15 6.60
CA GLN A 3 -13.70 3.95 7.18
C GLN A 3 -12.83 2.72 6.87
N PRO A 4 -12.35 2.00 7.89
CA PRO A 4 -11.70 0.70 7.73
C PRO A 4 -12.61 -0.37 7.09
N VAL A 5 -12.00 -1.40 6.50
CA VAL A 5 -12.74 -2.48 5.80
C VAL A 5 -13.52 -3.41 6.73
N ASP A 6 -13.20 -3.43 8.02
CA ASP A 6 -13.84 -4.21 9.08
C ASP A 6 -14.98 -3.47 9.78
N CYS A 7 -15.28 -2.24 9.34
CA CYS A 7 -16.39 -1.45 9.83
C CYS A 7 -17.69 -1.74 9.06
N ASP A 8 -18.80 -1.82 9.80
CA ASP A 8 -20.14 -1.86 9.20
C ASP A 8 -20.50 -0.56 8.46
N ASP A 9 -21.47 -0.61 7.55
CA ASP A 9 -21.93 0.56 6.77
C ASP A 9 -22.39 1.76 7.64
N ASN A 10 -22.79 1.48 8.89
CA ASN A 10 -23.23 2.47 9.87
C ASN A 10 -22.23 2.66 11.02
N ALA A 11 -20.95 2.32 10.80
CA ALA A 11 -19.93 2.43 11.83
C ALA A 11 -19.88 3.85 12.43
N PRO A 12 -19.85 3.98 13.78
CA PRO A 12 -19.71 5.25 14.45
C PRO A 12 -18.37 5.91 14.11
N ALA A 13 -18.28 7.22 14.35
CA ALA A 13 -17.07 7.99 14.11
C ALA A 13 -15.85 7.44 14.87
N ASP A 14 -16.07 6.86 16.06
CA ASP A 14 -15.03 6.28 16.92
C ASP A 14 -14.38 5.03 16.33
N ASP A 15 -15.07 4.32 15.43
CA ASP A 15 -14.54 3.16 14.71
C ASP A 15 -13.83 3.57 13.39
N CYS A 16 -13.94 4.84 13.01
CA CYS A 16 -13.34 5.40 11.82
C CYS A 16 -12.12 6.27 12.14
N VAL A 17 -11.27 6.53 11.14
CA VAL A 17 -10.13 7.44 11.30
C VAL A 17 -10.53 8.86 10.88
N CYS A 18 -10.30 9.85 11.75
CA CYS A 18 -10.53 11.25 11.43
C CYS A 18 -9.49 11.73 10.40
N PHE A 19 -9.94 12.04 9.18
CA PHE A 19 -9.03 12.51 8.12
C PHE A 19 -8.36 13.85 8.47
N GLN A 20 -9.05 14.72 9.23
CA GLN A 20 -8.51 16.00 9.61
C GLN A 20 -7.33 15.87 10.60
N GLU A 21 -7.38 14.87 11.50
CA GLU A 21 -6.27 14.55 12.39
C GLU A 21 -5.04 14.08 11.59
N ILE A 22 -5.24 13.23 10.57
CA ILE A 22 -4.15 12.82 9.65
C ILE A 22 -3.54 14.05 8.96
N VAL A 23 -4.36 14.98 8.46
CA VAL A 23 -3.90 16.20 7.81
C VAL A 23 -3.07 17.07 8.77
N GLU A 24 -3.50 17.19 10.03
CA GLU A 24 -2.80 17.97 11.05
C GLU A 24 -1.47 17.33 11.45
N GLU A 25 -1.44 16.01 11.61
CA GLU A 25 -0.23 15.25 11.93
C GLU A 25 0.81 15.36 10.79
N ILE A 26 0.38 15.21 9.54
CA ILE A 26 1.27 15.36 8.36
C ILE A 26 1.73 16.82 8.22
N ARG A 27 0.85 17.81 8.47
CA ARG A 27 1.23 19.23 8.42
C ARG A 27 2.27 19.58 9.48
N ALA A 28 2.23 18.93 10.65
CA ALA A 28 3.21 19.14 11.70
C ALA A 28 4.60 18.55 11.36
N ALA A 29 4.67 17.61 10.41
CA ALA A 29 5.93 17.03 9.97
C ALA A 29 6.85 18.08 9.32
N PRO A 30 8.18 17.99 9.50
CA PRO A 30 9.11 19.01 9.03
C PRO A 30 9.41 18.94 7.53
N CYS A 31 8.38 18.81 6.68
CA CYS A 31 8.49 18.65 5.23
C CYS A 31 8.38 20.00 4.48
N SER A 32 9.07 20.10 3.33
CA SER A 32 8.93 21.23 2.40
C SER A 32 7.67 21.13 1.53
N LEU A 33 7.20 19.90 1.28
CA LEU A 33 5.95 19.59 0.58
C LEU A 33 5.23 18.43 1.31
N ASN A 34 3.94 18.60 1.54
CA ASN A 34 3.00 17.59 1.97
C ASN A 34 1.88 17.54 0.93
N LEU A 35 1.81 16.48 0.13
CA LEU A 35 0.69 16.23 -0.78
C LEU A 35 -0.21 15.16 -0.17
N ILE A 36 -1.45 15.52 0.15
CA ILE A 36 -2.42 14.61 0.78
C ILE A 36 -3.62 14.51 -0.15
N MET A 37 -3.97 13.30 -0.57
CA MET A 37 -5.06 13.05 -1.51
C MET A 37 -6.08 12.11 -0.88
N LEU A 38 -7.35 12.50 -0.84
CA LEU A 38 -8.47 11.68 -0.40
C LEU A 38 -9.37 11.36 -1.59
N ASP A 39 -9.25 10.14 -2.11
CA ASP A 39 -10.15 9.58 -3.11
C ASP A 39 -11.19 8.69 -2.43
N ALA A 40 -12.23 9.34 -1.91
CA ALA A 40 -13.32 8.69 -1.20
C ALA A 40 -14.57 9.56 -1.25
N CYS A 41 -15.74 8.92 -1.10
CA CYS A 41 -16.99 9.62 -0.88
C CYS A 41 -16.90 10.51 0.38
N ARG A 42 -17.55 11.66 0.34
CA ARG A 42 -17.59 12.62 1.45
C ARG A 42 -19.02 12.88 1.88
N ASP A 43 -19.77 11.80 2.03
CA ASP A 43 -21.14 11.89 2.48
C ASP A 43 -21.21 12.46 3.90
N THR A 44 -22.17 13.33 4.12
CA THR A 44 -22.56 13.73 5.46
C THR A 44 -23.51 12.68 5.97
N ARG A 45 -22.96 11.63 6.60
CA ARG A 45 -23.76 10.86 7.55
C ARG A 45 -24.40 11.87 8.52
N GLU A 46 -25.69 11.74 8.78
CA GLU A 46 -26.41 12.59 9.73
C GLU A 46 -25.72 12.46 11.09
N LEU A 47 -24.75 13.34 11.35
CA LEU A 47 -24.21 13.50 12.67
C LEU A 47 -25.36 14.01 13.52
N PRO A 48 -25.70 13.36 14.66
CA PRO A 48 -26.53 14.04 15.66
C PRO A 48 -25.90 15.41 15.93
N SER A 49 -26.75 16.42 15.98
CA SER A 49 -26.49 17.87 15.92
C SER A 49 -25.63 18.43 17.07
N SER A 50 -24.81 17.62 17.72
CA SER A 50 -23.96 17.98 18.85
C SER A 50 -22.45 17.92 18.58
N SER A 51 -22.00 17.44 17.43
CA SER A 51 -20.56 17.27 17.19
C SER A 51 -20.08 18.10 16.01
N ALA A 52 -20.33 19.41 16.06
CA ALA A 52 -19.42 20.33 15.40
C ALA A 52 -18.04 20.11 16.03
N VAL A 53 -17.19 19.33 15.37
CA VAL A 53 -15.75 19.32 15.64
C VAL A 53 -15.23 20.68 15.17
N GLY A 54 -15.57 21.72 15.91
CA GLY A 54 -14.82 22.94 15.92
C GLY A 54 -13.44 22.55 16.41
N SER A 55 -12.44 22.74 15.58
CA SER A 55 -11.05 22.75 16.01
C SER A 55 -10.91 23.85 17.07
N THR A 56 -11.19 23.50 18.32
CA THR A 56 -10.80 24.32 19.45
C THR A 56 -9.31 24.09 19.60
N LEU A 57 -8.53 24.91 18.90
CA LEU A 57 -7.12 25.12 19.22
C LEU A 57 -7.08 25.45 20.72
N ARG A 58 -6.74 24.47 21.56
CA ARG A 58 -6.45 24.72 22.96
C ARG A 58 -5.13 25.48 22.99
N ILE A 59 -5.21 26.81 23.00
CA ILE A 59 -4.06 27.69 23.23
C ILE A 59 -3.70 27.59 24.72
N ASN A 60 -3.16 26.45 25.14
CA ASN A 60 -2.54 26.28 26.45
C ASN A 60 -1.03 26.44 26.26
N GLY A 61 -0.54 27.69 26.33
CA GLY A 61 0.85 28.03 26.68
C GLY A 61 1.99 27.46 25.84
N ALA A 62 1.71 26.72 24.76
CA ALA A 62 2.72 26.17 23.87
C ALA A 62 3.31 27.30 23.02
N ARG A 63 4.65 27.29 22.89
CA ARG A 63 5.40 28.18 21.99
C ARG A 63 4.71 28.25 20.62
N PRO A 64 4.69 29.42 19.94
CA PRO A 64 4.05 29.54 18.64
C PRO A 64 4.61 28.45 17.72
N GLN A 65 3.79 27.45 17.42
CA GLN A 65 4.13 26.41 16.47
C GLN A 65 4.17 27.15 15.13
N HIS A 66 5.37 27.32 14.58
CA HIS A 66 5.54 28.03 13.31
C HIS A 66 4.66 27.35 12.27
N ILE A 67 3.61 28.03 11.82
CA ILE A 67 2.66 27.46 10.84
C ILE A 67 3.45 27.23 9.56
N ARG A 68 3.78 25.96 9.28
CA ARG A 68 4.47 25.57 8.05
C ARG A 68 3.43 25.52 6.93
N ARG A 69 3.62 26.41 5.97
CA ARG A 69 2.84 26.53 4.75
C ARG A 69 3.47 25.65 3.68
N SER A 70 3.22 24.34 3.75
CA SER A 70 3.87 23.33 2.91
C SER A 70 2.91 22.24 2.42
N THR A 71 1.60 22.41 2.55
CA THR A 71 0.60 21.37 2.32
C THR A 71 -0.34 21.70 1.16
N ILE A 72 -0.63 20.68 0.37
CA ILE A 72 -1.70 20.63 -0.62
C ILE A 72 -2.61 19.47 -0.22
N VAL A 73 -3.90 19.76 -0.03
CA VAL A 73 -4.91 18.71 0.23
C VAL A 73 -5.87 18.65 -0.94
N VAL A 74 -5.91 17.49 -1.59
CA VAL A 74 -6.82 17.19 -2.70
C VAL A 74 -7.91 16.26 -2.20
N TYR A 75 -9.15 16.65 -2.42
CA TYR A 75 -10.31 15.79 -2.27
C TYR A 75 -10.79 15.46 -3.67
N ALA A 76 -10.94 14.17 -3.98
CA ALA A 76 -11.46 13.76 -5.27
C ALA A 76 -12.89 14.27 -5.51
N THR A 77 -13.63 14.56 -4.45
CA THR A 77 -15.00 15.06 -4.52
C THR A 77 -15.29 16.16 -3.47
N SER A 78 -16.40 16.87 -3.63
CA SER A 78 -16.82 17.96 -2.77
C SER A 78 -17.49 17.42 -1.49
N PRO A 79 -17.76 18.24 -0.46
CA PRO A 79 -18.58 17.77 0.66
C PRO A 79 -19.96 17.30 0.16
N CYS A 80 -20.52 16.27 0.82
CA CYS A 80 -21.84 15.71 0.54
C CYS A 80 -21.99 15.08 -0.85
N THR A 81 -20.88 14.69 -1.49
CA THR A 81 -20.89 14.03 -2.81
C THR A 81 -20.01 12.79 -2.81
N SER A 82 -20.20 11.96 -3.84
CA SER A 82 -19.51 10.69 -3.99
C SER A 82 -18.26 10.84 -4.86
N ALA A 83 -17.25 10.00 -4.59
CA ALA A 83 -16.20 9.72 -5.56
C ALA A 83 -16.72 8.60 -6.48
N VAL A 84 -16.55 8.76 -7.78
CA VAL A 84 -17.13 7.88 -8.79
C VAL A 84 -16.08 6.87 -9.25
N GLU A 85 -16.44 5.60 -9.20
CA GLU A 85 -15.75 4.51 -9.88
C GLU A 85 -16.67 3.96 -10.96
N VAL A 86 -16.10 3.60 -12.10
CA VAL A 86 -16.86 3.02 -13.23
C VAL A 86 -16.49 1.56 -13.35
N ASP A 87 -17.50 0.69 -13.32
CA ASP A 87 -17.30 -0.75 -13.48
C ASP A 87 -16.44 -1.07 -14.72
N GLY A 88 -15.43 -1.93 -14.52
CA GLY A 88 -14.48 -2.31 -15.56
C GLY A 88 -13.35 -1.30 -15.82
N HIS A 89 -13.33 -0.15 -15.15
CA HIS A 89 -12.20 0.79 -15.21
C HIS A 89 -11.23 0.52 -14.06
N PRO A 90 -9.90 0.56 -14.31
CA PRO A 90 -8.91 0.24 -13.30
C PRO A 90 -8.74 1.34 -12.23
N ASN A 91 -9.18 2.56 -12.52
CA ASN A 91 -9.01 3.75 -11.67
C ASN A 91 -10.37 4.39 -11.37
N GLY A 92 -10.49 5.01 -10.21
CA GLY A 92 -11.55 5.98 -9.93
C GLY A 92 -11.44 7.19 -10.85
N LEU A 93 -12.56 7.90 -11.06
CA LEU A 93 -12.68 8.92 -12.09
C LEU A 93 -11.63 10.04 -11.94
N PHE A 94 -11.46 10.58 -10.73
CA PHE A 94 -10.42 11.60 -10.49
C PHE A 94 -9.01 11.06 -10.73
N MET A 95 -8.72 9.84 -10.23
CA MET A 95 -7.41 9.22 -10.36
C MET A 95 -7.04 8.90 -11.82
N GLU A 96 -8.03 8.56 -12.65
CA GLU A 96 -7.83 8.37 -14.10
C GLU A 96 -7.19 9.61 -14.72
N HIS A 97 -7.73 10.80 -14.46
CA HIS A 97 -7.21 12.07 -14.99
C HIS A 97 -5.91 12.50 -14.30
N PHE A 98 -5.76 12.22 -13.00
CA PHE A 98 -4.52 12.51 -12.28
C PHE A 98 -3.33 11.72 -12.81
N SER A 99 -3.51 10.42 -13.05
CA SER A 99 -2.45 9.51 -13.50
C SER A 99 -1.83 9.89 -14.86
N LYS A 100 -2.56 10.63 -15.71
CA LYS A 100 -2.08 11.10 -17.02
C LYS A 100 -0.96 12.14 -16.88
N HIS A 101 -0.93 12.87 -15.76
CA HIS A 101 -0.06 14.03 -15.56
C HIS A 101 0.96 13.84 -14.42
N VAL A 102 0.74 12.91 -13.49
CA VAL A 102 1.59 12.75 -12.29
C VAL A 102 3.07 12.45 -12.58
N GLY A 103 3.37 11.85 -13.73
CA GLY A 103 4.74 11.56 -14.16
C GLY A 103 5.45 12.69 -14.91
N GLU A 104 4.77 13.82 -15.14
CA GLU A 104 5.34 14.96 -15.86
C GLU A 104 6.35 15.72 -14.99
N THR A 105 7.41 16.24 -15.60
CA THR A 105 8.33 17.19 -14.96
C THR A 105 7.68 18.57 -14.87
N ALA A 106 6.71 18.72 -13.96
CA ALA A 106 5.94 19.94 -13.74
C ALA A 106 5.64 20.15 -12.25
N SER A 107 5.31 21.37 -11.83
CA SER A 107 4.94 21.60 -10.43
C SER A 107 3.65 20.84 -10.08
N VAL A 108 3.51 20.46 -8.82
CA VAL A 108 2.29 19.79 -8.31
C VAL A 108 1.05 20.64 -8.57
N HIS A 109 1.15 21.97 -8.47
CA HIS A 109 0.06 22.89 -8.84
C HIS A 109 -0.35 22.72 -10.30
N GLU A 110 0.62 22.66 -11.21
CA GLU A 110 0.37 22.52 -12.64
C GLU A 110 -0.19 21.14 -12.99
N VAL A 111 0.36 20.07 -12.42
CA VAL A 111 -0.15 18.70 -12.58
C VAL A 111 -1.62 18.64 -12.16
N ILE A 112 -1.95 19.12 -10.96
CA ILE A 112 -3.34 19.15 -10.46
C ILE A 112 -4.23 19.97 -11.38
N LEU A 113 -3.81 21.18 -11.78
CA LEU A 113 -4.60 22.04 -12.66
C LEU A 113 -4.89 21.38 -14.02
N ARG A 114 -3.91 20.68 -14.60
CA ARG A 114 -4.08 19.93 -15.85
C ARG A 114 -5.06 18.77 -15.66
N SER A 115 -4.90 18.00 -14.58
CA SER A 115 -5.83 16.92 -14.24
C SER A 115 -7.26 17.40 -14.07
N LEU A 116 -7.48 18.56 -13.42
CA LEU A 116 -8.81 19.16 -13.28
C LEU A 116 -9.37 19.59 -14.64
N LYS A 117 -8.56 20.21 -15.50
CA LYS A 117 -9.00 20.59 -16.86
C LYS A 117 -9.34 19.39 -17.74
N ASP A 118 -8.62 18.28 -17.60
CA ASP A 118 -8.92 17.03 -18.31
C ASP A 118 -10.19 16.38 -17.75
N PHE A 119 -10.34 16.38 -16.41
CA PHE A 119 -11.52 15.91 -15.70
C PHE A 119 -12.79 16.63 -16.16
N GLU A 120 -12.80 17.95 -16.28
CA GLU A 120 -13.96 18.74 -16.71
C GLU A 120 -14.48 18.40 -18.11
N ARG A 121 -13.64 17.75 -18.95
CA ARG A 121 -14.03 17.29 -20.28
C ARG A 121 -14.65 15.90 -20.27
N HIS A 122 -14.58 15.20 -19.14
CA HIS A 122 -15.13 13.87 -18.99
C HIS A 122 -16.66 13.90 -18.95
N LYS A 123 -17.30 12.88 -19.52
CA LYS A 123 -18.77 12.79 -19.60
C LYS A 123 -19.44 12.71 -18.23
N LEU A 124 -18.71 12.28 -17.21
CA LEU A 124 -19.18 12.11 -15.83
C LEU A 124 -18.70 13.25 -14.91
N ALA A 125 -18.10 14.32 -15.43
CA ALA A 125 -17.58 15.43 -14.63
C ALA A 125 -18.66 16.10 -13.74
N SER A 126 -19.92 16.06 -14.17
CA SER A 126 -21.04 16.60 -13.37
C SER A 126 -21.39 15.77 -12.13
N MET A 127 -20.88 14.54 -12.01
CA MET A 127 -21.19 13.64 -10.89
C MET A 127 -20.20 13.74 -9.72
N GLN A 128 -19.05 14.37 -9.93
CA GLN A 128 -17.98 14.46 -8.95
C GLN A 128 -17.28 15.81 -9.10
N VAL A 129 -17.05 16.52 -8.00
CA VAL A 129 -16.43 17.86 -8.05
C VAL A 129 -15.17 17.84 -7.19
N PRO A 130 -13.97 17.65 -7.78
CA PRO A 130 -12.74 17.67 -7.01
C PRO A 130 -12.51 19.03 -6.32
N VAL A 131 -11.96 19.00 -5.11
CA VAL A 131 -11.67 20.20 -4.32
C VAL A 131 -10.21 20.19 -3.91
N VAL A 132 -9.52 21.29 -4.15
CA VAL A 132 -8.10 21.44 -3.77
C VAL A 132 -7.93 22.59 -2.79
N LYS A 133 -7.18 22.34 -1.71
CA LYS A 133 -6.80 23.35 -0.72
C LYS A 133 -5.28 23.51 -0.76
N TYR A 134 -4.83 24.73 -1.01
CA TYR A 134 -3.43 25.10 -1.03
C TYR A 134 -3.10 25.93 0.22
N ASP A 135 -2.11 25.49 1.01
CA ASP A 135 -1.48 26.36 2.00
C ASP A 135 -0.01 26.64 1.68
N ILE A 136 0.60 25.91 0.73
CA ILE A 136 1.97 26.08 0.25
C ILE A 136 2.15 27.29 -0.69
N PRO A 137 3.22 28.10 -0.55
CA PRO A 137 3.51 29.21 -1.46
C PRO A 137 4.50 28.86 -2.57
N GLY A 138 5.26 27.76 -2.42
CA GLY A 138 6.31 27.35 -3.35
C GLY A 138 5.85 26.32 -4.38
N ASP A 139 6.54 26.28 -5.52
CA ASP A 139 6.35 25.28 -6.57
C ASP A 139 7.34 24.13 -6.38
N HIS A 140 6.82 22.99 -5.93
CA HIS A 140 7.55 21.72 -5.87
C HIS A 140 7.05 20.79 -6.96
N SER A 141 7.90 19.88 -7.43
CA SER A 141 7.55 18.80 -8.35
C SER A 141 7.67 17.43 -7.68
N LEU A 142 6.84 16.47 -8.09
CA LEU A 142 7.05 15.06 -7.72
C LEU A 142 8.29 14.46 -8.41
N SER A 143 8.82 15.14 -9.42
CA SER A 143 10.07 14.80 -10.10
C SER A 143 11.30 15.51 -9.49
N ASP A 144 11.13 16.27 -8.40
CA ASP A 144 12.27 16.93 -7.75
C ASP A 144 13.28 15.87 -7.27
N PRO A 145 14.59 16.12 -7.44
CA PRO A 145 15.60 15.15 -7.03
C PRO A 145 15.60 14.95 -5.52
N ILE A 146 15.74 13.70 -5.08
CA ILE A 146 15.93 13.37 -3.68
C ILE A 146 17.34 13.78 -3.26
N ILE A 147 17.43 14.64 -2.25
CA ILE A 147 18.70 15.09 -1.67
C ILE A 147 19.12 14.10 -0.57
N ASP A 148 20.31 13.54 -0.71
CA ASP A 148 20.89 12.67 0.32
C ASP A 148 21.04 13.44 1.65
N SER A 149 20.51 12.85 2.72
CA SER A 149 20.61 13.38 4.08
C SER A 149 20.53 12.23 5.09
N PRO A 150 21.00 12.42 6.34
CA PRO A 150 20.84 11.41 7.38
C PRO A 150 19.39 10.95 7.56
N LEU A 151 18.44 11.90 7.52
CA LEU A 151 17.00 11.62 7.61
C LEU A 151 16.51 10.77 6.43
N TYR A 152 16.99 11.03 5.21
CA TYR A 152 16.66 10.21 4.05
C TYR A 152 17.14 8.76 4.24
N TYR A 153 18.38 8.54 4.68
CA TYR A 153 18.90 7.18 4.89
C TYR A 153 18.17 6.43 6.01
N GLU A 154 17.77 7.12 7.08
CA GLU A 154 16.95 6.55 8.13
C GLU A 154 15.58 6.11 7.62
N ASN A 155 14.86 7.01 6.93
CA ASN A 155 13.56 6.70 6.33
C ASN A 155 13.66 5.59 5.28
N LYS A 156 14.72 5.60 4.47
CA LYS A 156 15.01 4.55 3.49
C LYS A 156 15.23 3.20 4.18
N ARG A 157 15.97 3.16 5.29
CA ARG A 157 16.21 1.94 6.06
C ARG A 157 14.90 1.40 6.64
N LEU A 158 14.06 2.26 7.23
CA LEU A 158 12.75 1.88 7.76
C LEU A 158 11.82 1.37 6.65
N TRP A 159 11.78 2.05 5.50
CA TRP A 159 10.98 1.63 4.35
C TRP A 159 11.45 0.29 3.79
N LEU A 160 12.76 0.11 3.61
CA LEU A 160 13.33 -1.16 3.12
C LEU A 160 13.08 -2.31 4.09
N HIS A 161 13.00 -2.05 5.39
CA HIS A 161 12.68 -3.07 6.39
C HIS A 161 11.28 -3.66 6.18
N ILE A 162 10.29 -2.84 5.81
CA ILE A 162 8.89 -3.27 5.62
C ILE A 162 8.48 -3.54 4.17
N SER A 163 9.35 -3.26 3.19
CA SER A 163 9.08 -3.49 1.76
C SER A 163 9.95 -4.60 1.16
N ARG A 164 10.87 -5.19 1.94
CA ARG A 164 11.75 -6.25 1.46
C ARG A 164 11.01 -7.58 1.31
N LEU A 165 11.00 -8.10 0.09
CA LEU A 165 10.63 -9.47 -0.22
C LEU A 165 11.72 -10.47 0.23
N PRO A 166 11.36 -11.74 0.50
CA PRO A 166 12.32 -12.82 0.58
C PRO A 166 13.12 -12.91 -0.73
N GLN A 167 14.39 -13.31 -0.64
CA GLN A 167 15.19 -13.56 -1.84
C GLN A 167 14.65 -14.78 -2.61
N ASN A 168 14.54 -14.66 -3.93
CA ASN A 168 14.26 -15.79 -4.81
C ASN A 168 15.29 -16.90 -4.58
N ARG A 169 14.83 -18.15 -4.54
CA ARG A 169 15.68 -19.30 -4.22
C ARG A 169 15.66 -20.32 -5.34
N LYS A 170 16.82 -20.94 -5.55
CA LYS A 170 17.00 -22.07 -6.46
C LYS A 170 17.55 -23.25 -5.67
N PHE A 171 16.98 -24.42 -5.87
CA PHE A 171 17.40 -25.65 -5.19
C PHE A 171 17.62 -26.77 -6.20
N GLN A 172 18.78 -27.43 -6.13
CA GLN A 172 19.03 -28.61 -6.96
C GLN A 172 18.09 -29.76 -6.59
N VAL A 173 17.48 -30.39 -7.59
CA VAL A 173 16.60 -31.55 -7.40
C VAL A 173 17.44 -32.83 -7.52
N GLY A 174 17.93 -33.33 -6.39
CA GLY A 174 18.79 -34.53 -6.36
C GLY A 174 20.10 -34.33 -7.14
N VAL A 175 20.50 -35.34 -7.91
CA VAL A 175 21.69 -35.31 -8.78
C VAL A 175 21.32 -35.04 -10.25
N THR A 176 20.11 -34.53 -10.50
CA THR A 176 19.61 -34.26 -11.86
C THR A 176 20.07 -32.89 -12.35
N GLU A 177 19.81 -32.57 -13.61
CA GLU A 177 19.97 -31.22 -14.17
C GLU A 177 18.85 -30.23 -13.75
N HIS A 178 17.80 -30.73 -13.10
CA HIS A 178 16.63 -29.93 -12.75
C HIS A 178 16.81 -29.14 -11.45
N THR A 179 16.26 -27.94 -11.45
CA THR A 179 16.29 -27.00 -10.33
C THR A 179 14.88 -26.56 -9.97
N LEU A 180 14.55 -26.59 -8.68
CA LEU A 180 13.35 -25.96 -8.15
C LEU A 180 13.62 -24.46 -7.98
N HIS A 181 12.89 -23.64 -8.71
CA HIS A 181 12.85 -22.18 -8.55
C HIS A 181 11.67 -21.81 -7.67
N VAL A 182 11.91 -20.93 -6.69
CA VAL A 182 10.87 -20.31 -5.87
C VAL A 182 11.05 -18.80 -5.90
N GLU A 183 10.07 -18.12 -6.44
CA GLU A 183 10.08 -16.69 -6.72
C GLU A 183 9.03 -15.97 -5.88
N PHE A 184 9.38 -14.79 -5.39
CA PHE A 184 8.55 -13.95 -4.54
C PHE A 184 8.32 -12.61 -5.23
N SER A 185 7.07 -12.14 -5.22
CA SER A 185 6.69 -10.81 -5.70
C SER A 185 5.60 -10.20 -4.82
N CYS A 186 5.42 -8.89 -4.89
CA CYS A 186 4.24 -8.24 -4.30
C CYS A 186 3.03 -8.50 -5.18
N GLU A 187 1.84 -8.62 -4.58
CA GLU A 187 0.61 -8.66 -5.36
C GLU A 187 0.44 -7.37 -6.17
N LYS A 188 0.16 -7.52 -7.47
CA LYS A 188 0.15 -6.44 -8.46
C LYS A 188 1.43 -5.57 -8.46
N GLU A 189 2.54 -6.10 -7.96
CA GLU A 189 3.84 -5.42 -7.82
C GLU A 189 3.84 -4.19 -6.89
N VAL A 190 2.75 -3.91 -6.17
CA VAL A 190 2.58 -2.66 -5.41
C VAL A 190 2.22 -2.85 -3.93
N PHE A 191 1.59 -3.96 -3.55
CA PHE A 191 1.06 -4.12 -2.20
C PHE A 191 2.09 -4.72 -1.22
N CYS A 192 2.48 -3.95 -0.20
CA CYS A 192 3.36 -4.44 0.88
C CYS A 192 2.66 -5.35 1.90
N ASN A 193 1.34 -5.50 1.82
CA ASN A 193 0.56 -6.38 2.69
C ASN A 193 0.16 -7.70 2.01
N SER A 194 0.64 -7.95 0.80
CA SER A 194 0.34 -9.17 0.03
C SER A 194 1.54 -9.65 -0.77
N MET A 195 1.87 -10.94 -0.65
CA MET A 195 3.02 -11.57 -1.29
C MET A 195 2.59 -12.77 -2.14
N VAL A 196 2.98 -12.78 -3.40
CA VAL A 196 2.79 -13.90 -4.33
C VAL A 196 4.04 -14.78 -4.29
N VAL A 197 3.82 -16.09 -4.25
CA VAL A 197 4.87 -17.12 -4.28
C VAL A 197 4.61 -18.08 -5.41
N VAL A 198 5.60 -18.23 -6.28
CA VAL A 198 5.56 -19.12 -7.45
C VAL A 198 6.65 -20.16 -7.32
N ALA A 199 6.30 -21.43 -7.46
CA ALA A 199 7.24 -22.55 -7.48
C ALA A 199 7.23 -23.23 -8.86
N SER A 200 8.40 -23.44 -9.46
CA SER A 200 8.53 -24.08 -10.77
C SER A 200 9.80 -24.93 -10.85
N VAL A 201 9.82 -25.92 -11.73
CA VAL A 201 11.01 -26.77 -11.96
C VAL A 201 11.57 -26.48 -13.34
N VAL A 202 12.88 -26.24 -13.41
CA VAL A 202 13.60 -25.83 -14.61
C VAL A 202 14.85 -26.71 -14.81
N PRO A 203 15.01 -27.39 -15.96
CA PRO A 203 14.02 -27.55 -17.03
C PRO A 203 12.75 -28.27 -16.54
N HIS A 204 11.63 -28.08 -17.25
CA HIS A 204 10.37 -28.75 -16.92
C HIS A 204 10.54 -30.28 -16.94
N ILE A 205 10.03 -30.95 -15.92
CA ILE A 205 10.01 -32.42 -15.85
C ILE A 205 8.59 -32.89 -16.21
N PRO A 206 8.41 -33.65 -17.31
CA PRO A 206 7.12 -34.26 -17.63
C PRO A 206 6.60 -35.13 -16.47
N ASN A 207 5.28 -35.16 -16.29
CA ASN A 207 4.59 -35.97 -15.27
C ASN A 207 5.00 -35.67 -13.82
N VAL A 208 5.72 -34.57 -13.56
CA VAL A 208 6.00 -34.10 -12.21
C VAL A 208 5.09 -32.94 -11.85
N HIS A 209 4.34 -33.13 -10.77
CA HIS A 209 3.48 -32.12 -10.20
C HIS A 209 4.21 -31.31 -9.11
N VAL A 210 4.16 -29.98 -9.23
CA VAL A 210 4.65 -29.05 -8.21
C VAL A 210 3.51 -28.67 -7.28
N ASP A 211 3.67 -28.97 -6.01
CA ASP A 211 2.68 -28.70 -4.95
C ASP A 211 3.30 -27.77 -3.91
N LEU A 212 3.05 -26.48 -4.08
CA LEU A 212 3.38 -25.40 -3.15
C LEU A 212 2.26 -25.25 -2.12
N ARG A 213 2.63 -25.28 -0.83
CA ARG A 213 1.71 -25.15 0.30
C ARG A 213 2.28 -24.21 1.35
N THR A 214 1.42 -23.42 1.97
CA THR A 214 1.77 -22.67 3.18
C THR A 214 1.75 -23.63 4.38
N VAL A 215 2.84 -23.66 5.13
CA VAL A 215 3.00 -24.45 6.36
C VAL A 215 2.61 -23.63 7.57
N GLU A 216 3.04 -22.37 7.60
CA GLU A 216 2.84 -21.48 8.73
C GLU A 216 2.58 -20.06 8.22
N CYS A 217 1.45 -19.48 8.63
CA CYS A 217 1.07 -18.08 8.36
C CYS A 217 -0.14 -17.72 9.25
N ARG A 218 0.05 -17.67 10.57
CA ARG A 218 -1.04 -17.38 11.51
C ARG A 218 -1.44 -15.91 11.40
N GLY A 219 -2.74 -15.64 11.27
CA GLY A 219 -3.29 -14.28 11.14
C GLY A 219 -3.27 -13.71 9.71
N GLY A 220 -2.52 -14.31 8.79
CA GLY A 220 -2.59 -13.98 7.36
C GLY A 220 -3.67 -14.77 6.65
N THR A 221 -3.98 -14.38 5.41
CA THR A 221 -4.94 -15.08 4.53
C THR A 221 -4.17 -15.70 3.37
N VAL A 222 -4.39 -16.99 3.10
CA VAL A 222 -3.71 -17.71 2.02
C VAL A 222 -4.70 -18.01 0.90
N LEU A 223 -4.46 -17.43 -0.28
CA LEU A 223 -5.23 -17.67 -1.49
C LEU A 223 -4.42 -18.58 -2.42
N ARG A 224 -5.01 -19.71 -2.83
CA ARG A 224 -4.36 -20.64 -3.75
C ARG A 224 -4.91 -20.45 -5.16
N HIS A 225 -4.06 -20.02 -6.09
CA HIS A 225 -4.44 -19.85 -7.49
C HIS A 225 -4.22 -21.13 -8.31
N SER A 226 -3.16 -21.86 -8.01
CA SER A 226 -2.84 -23.14 -8.64
C SER A 226 -2.05 -24.05 -7.69
N SER A 227 -1.61 -25.20 -8.16
CA SER A 227 -0.75 -26.07 -7.34
C SER A 227 0.62 -25.43 -7.06
N SER A 228 1.09 -24.55 -7.93
CA SER A 228 2.41 -23.89 -7.91
C SER A 228 2.39 -22.41 -7.53
N VAL A 229 1.20 -21.81 -7.38
CA VAL A 229 1.05 -20.37 -7.12
C VAL A 229 0.13 -20.12 -5.92
N VAL A 230 0.67 -19.41 -4.94
CA VAL A 230 -0.01 -19.03 -3.70
C VAL A 230 0.18 -17.54 -3.44
N THR A 231 -0.87 -16.86 -3.00
CA THR A 231 -0.81 -15.48 -2.52
C THR A 231 -1.08 -15.46 -1.02
N VAL A 232 -0.23 -14.77 -0.27
CA VAL A 232 -0.40 -14.53 1.17
C VAL A 232 -0.75 -13.07 1.38
N CYS A 233 -2.02 -12.82 1.72
CA CYS A 233 -2.57 -11.50 2.01
C CYS A 233 -2.60 -11.23 3.52
N ASN A 234 -2.96 -10.01 3.91
CA ASN A 234 -3.11 -9.59 5.30
C ASN A 234 -1.83 -9.76 6.13
N LEU A 235 -0.67 -9.50 5.51
CA LEU A 235 0.62 -9.64 6.19
C LEU A 235 0.77 -8.73 7.43
N GLN A 236 0.04 -7.62 7.51
CA GLN A 236 0.00 -6.76 8.71
C GLN A 236 -0.56 -7.50 9.95
N SER A 237 -1.42 -8.49 9.73
CA SER A 237 -2.07 -9.26 10.78
C SER A 237 -1.29 -10.52 11.18
N VAL A 238 -0.26 -10.89 10.41
CA VAL A 238 0.53 -12.11 10.64
C VAL A 238 1.21 -12.09 12.02
N THR A 239 1.05 -13.18 12.77
CA THR A 239 1.57 -13.36 14.13
C THR A 239 2.60 -14.49 14.25
N SER A 240 3.02 -15.09 13.14
CA SER A 240 4.04 -16.14 13.08
C SER A 240 4.98 -15.91 11.90
N GLN A 241 6.10 -16.63 11.84
CA GLN A 241 6.90 -16.65 10.62
C GLN A 241 6.08 -17.23 9.46
N VAL A 242 6.34 -16.75 8.25
CA VAL A 242 5.74 -17.26 7.02
C VAL A 242 6.64 -18.36 6.49
N CYS A 243 6.09 -19.58 6.45
CA CYS A 243 6.80 -20.77 5.98
C CYS A 243 6.02 -21.46 4.87
N PHE A 244 6.73 -21.91 3.83
CA PHE A 244 6.19 -22.68 2.73
C PHE A 244 6.84 -24.06 2.66
N ASN A 245 6.13 -24.95 2.00
CA ASN A 245 6.57 -26.27 1.61
C ASN A 245 6.35 -26.44 0.12
N VAL A 246 7.35 -26.97 -0.58
CA VAL A 246 7.23 -27.38 -1.97
C VAL A 246 7.50 -28.87 -2.07
N VAL A 247 6.55 -29.61 -2.64
CA VAL A 247 6.66 -31.04 -2.93
C VAL A 247 6.65 -31.24 -4.43
N LEU A 248 7.61 -32.01 -4.95
CA LEU A 248 7.59 -32.53 -6.31
C LEU A 248 7.11 -33.97 -6.27
N ARG A 249 5.99 -34.26 -6.94
CA ARG A 249 5.41 -35.60 -7.01
C ARG A 249 5.48 -36.13 -8.43
N ASP A 250 5.99 -37.34 -8.56
CA ASP A 250 5.89 -38.12 -9.79
C ASP A 250 4.46 -38.68 -9.89
N LEU A 251 3.73 -38.29 -10.92
CA LEU A 251 2.34 -38.71 -11.11
C LEU A 251 2.22 -40.16 -11.59
N ASP A 252 3.22 -40.67 -12.32
CA ASP A 252 3.21 -42.04 -12.85
C ASP A 252 3.51 -43.04 -11.73
N LEU A 253 4.47 -42.71 -10.86
CA LEU A 253 4.91 -43.57 -9.76
C LEU A 253 4.19 -43.28 -8.44
N GLY A 254 3.40 -42.20 -8.37
CA GLY A 254 2.68 -41.78 -7.17
C GLY A 254 3.59 -41.41 -5.98
N ARG A 255 4.90 -41.17 -6.22
CA ARG A 255 5.90 -40.96 -5.16
C ARG A 255 6.40 -39.52 -5.11
N THR A 256 6.85 -39.11 -3.93
CA THR A 256 7.52 -37.82 -3.75
C THR A 256 8.97 -37.93 -4.24
N LEU A 257 9.34 -37.09 -5.22
CA LEU A 257 10.70 -37.00 -5.74
C LEU A 257 11.56 -36.05 -4.91
N TYR A 258 10.94 -34.98 -4.43
CA TYR A 258 11.65 -33.91 -3.75
C TYR A 258 10.71 -33.16 -2.81
N HIS A 259 11.28 -32.63 -1.73
CA HIS A 259 10.56 -31.88 -0.72
C HIS A 259 11.46 -30.80 -0.14
N ARG A 260 10.95 -29.57 -0.06
CA ARG A 260 11.70 -28.44 0.50
C ARG A 260 10.83 -27.55 1.37
N ASN A 261 11.30 -27.29 2.58
CA ASN A 261 10.77 -26.26 3.46
C ASN A 261 11.49 -24.93 3.19
N ILE A 262 10.72 -23.85 3.17
CA ILE A 262 11.20 -22.51 2.88
C ILE A 262 10.69 -21.59 3.98
N ASN A 263 11.61 -21.10 4.81
CA ASN A 263 11.31 -20.10 5.82
C ASN A 263 11.57 -18.71 5.23
N CYS A 264 10.52 -17.90 5.20
CA CYS A 264 10.53 -16.51 4.71
C CYS A 264 10.59 -15.48 5.85
N GLY A 265 10.57 -15.92 7.11
CA GLY A 265 10.59 -15.05 8.27
C GLY A 265 9.34 -14.17 8.32
N TRP A 266 9.56 -12.85 8.38
CA TRP A 266 8.52 -11.84 8.42
C TRP A 266 8.62 -10.95 7.17
N PRO A 267 8.05 -11.37 6.03
CA PRO A 267 8.18 -10.63 4.79
C PRO A 267 7.34 -9.34 4.81
N LEU A 268 7.82 -8.32 4.07
CA LEU A 268 7.10 -7.08 3.84
C LEU A 268 6.58 -6.43 5.15
N VAL A 269 5.34 -5.92 5.18
CA VAL A 269 4.80 -5.14 6.30
C VAL A 269 4.74 -5.93 7.61
N SER A 270 4.76 -7.28 7.56
CA SER A 270 4.80 -8.10 8.78
C SER A 270 6.08 -7.88 9.61
N ALA A 271 7.16 -7.41 8.97
CA ALA A 271 8.41 -7.04 9.64
C ALA A 271 8.27 -5.82 10.57
N TRP A 272 7.23 -5.00 10.40
CA TRP A 272 7.03 -3.76 11.16
C TRP A 272 6.94 -4.00 12.68
N ARG A 273 6.47 -5.17 13.10
CA ARG A 273 6.41 -5.58 14.51
C ARG A 273 7.78 -5.64 15.19
N PHE A 274 8.86 -5.68 14.40
CA PHE A 274 10.25 -5.72 14.87
C PHE A 274 11.01 -4.43 14.57
N ARG A 275 10.29 -3.32 14.30
CA ARG A 275 10.92 -2.02 13.97
C ARG A 275 11.90 -1.54 15.03
N ASP A 276 11.61 -1.79 16.31
CA ASP A 276 12.44 -1.35 17.43
C ASP A 276 13.79 -2.10 17.46
N SER A 277 13.82 -3.35 16.99
CA SER A 277 15.06 -4.14 16.83
C SER A 277 15.98 -3.60 15.74
N VAL A 278 15.47 -2.76 14.84
CA VAL A 278 16.26 -2.17 13.74
C VAL A 278 16.87 -0.82 14.15
N ILE A 279 16.43 -0.23 15.28
CA ILE A 279 16.98 1.04 15.80
C ILE A 279 18.26 0.79 16.62
N CYS A 280 18.51 -0.46 17.03
CA CYS A 280 19.64 -0.82 17.90
C CYS A 280 20.89 -1.33 17.18
N ILE A 281 21.02 -1.14 15.86
CA ILE A 281 22.22 -1.52 15.11
C ILE A 281 22.88 -0.24 14.60
N ASP A 282 23.70 0.35 15.47
CA ASP A 282 24.78 1.30 15.14
C ASP A 282 26.12 0.56 15.19
#